data_AF-A0A5M3WZW2-F1
#
_entry.id   AF-A0A5M3WZW2-F1
#
_cell.length_a   1.000
_cell.length_b   1.000
_cell.length_c   1.000
_cell.angle_alpha   90.00
_cell.angle_beta   90.00
_cell.angle_gamma   90.00
#
_symmetry.space_group_name_H-M   'P 1'
#
loop_
_entity.id
_entity.type
_entity.pdbx_description
1 polymer ?
#
loop_
_entity_poly.entity_id
_entity_poly.type
_entity_poly.pdbx_seq_one_letter_code
_entity_poly.pdbx_strand_id
1 'polypeptide(L)'
;MTRVPESLLPKACRFPAFAVVQDLAVWVGTGRAVTSGGALKPALVPEAARALRVPCPAKVRRLSDVAVVHQAWVGALAMGFIEISGSRAVQAEAAAEPTARQWFAAVEQVLAARVTDPCGADPRICCQVTLTILAEKAPLPGEALSQAVAEEMRRRGDWDWRAPILADAAMEHPVDWIVAILRDFGALDSRMGVTALGEYARGEFGRRVPPPITSDLSAAAVLRLLADLPEEEIWEPVWRWRLPADRDSTRDPLRELLQAAADATAAARISAIEVIGERGEYAVPLWREVRLHPMLGAHARSALADLDHGPDPSREDVLWVAVDCALAALDRYGVSDALYVLLDAIGDDIRESVRDSGHPEAARLLEALPLTPPPIPAYQMKISLYGGLWRRVMVPENLSLGDLHEVIQVLFGWGDDHLHVFETVSRRYADPFHSLDECGDEYGYRLNRALPAPRSKISYTYDLGDCWRHEIMLEKVHSDGIARPVCVGGRGDNPIEDYNPDYPEDPVPFDQKAVNEKLAAHFAQVEGASDLS
;
A
#
# COMPACT_ATOMS: atom_id res chain seq x y z
N MET A 1 6.74 -24.84 4.15
CA MET A 1 5.77 -25.10 3.07
C MET A 1 4.91 -26.31 3.43
N THR A 2 3.75 -26.10 4.05
CA THR A 2 2.76 -27.17 4.27
C THR A 2 2.15 -27.52 2.92
N ARG A 3 2.09 -28.82 2.57
CA ARG A 3 1.45 -29.30 1.33
C ARG A 3 0.02 -28.76 1.26
N VAL A 4 -0.32 -28.09 0.16
CA VAL A 4 -1.71 -27.82 -0.21
C VAL A 4 -2.40 -29.19 -0.27
N PRO A 5 -3.43 -29.47 0.54
CA PRO A 5 -4.10 -30.75 0.44
C PRO A 5 -4.82 -30.81 -0.92
N GLU A 6 -4.35 -31.66 -1.83
CA GLU A 6 -5.00 -31.95 -3.12
C GLU A 6 -6.48 -32.38 -2.95
N SER A 7 -6.87 -32.79 -1.72
CA SER A 7 -8.23 -33.18 -1.34
C SER A 7 -9.24 -32.05 -1.08
N LEU A 8 -8.82 -30.78 -1.09
CA LEU A 8 -9.72 -29.62 -0.88
C LEU A 8 -10.43 -29.16 -2.15
N LEU A 9 -9.88 -29.46 -3.34
CA LEU A 9 -10.35 -28.95 -4.63
C LEU A 9 -11.80 -29.36 -4.96
N PRO A 10 -12.23 -30.63 -4.80
CA PRO A 10 -13.61 -31.02 -5.11
C PRO A 10 -14.65 -30.43 -4.14
N LYS A 11 -14.21 -29.93 -2.97
CA LYS A 11 -15.08 -29.29 -1.97
C LYS A 11 -15.22 -27.79 -2.22
N ALA A 12 -14.19 -27.14 -2.76
CA ALA A 12 -14.27 -25.73 -3.19
C ALA A 12 -15.28 -25.54 -4.33
N CYS A 13 -15.60 -26.56 -5.10
CA CYS A 13 -16.54 -26.43 -6.21
C CYS A 13 -18.03 -26.64 -5.81
N ARG A 14 -18.34 -26.78 -4.51
CA ARG A 14 -19.67 -27.18 -4.01
C ARG A 14 -20.37 -26.15 -3.12
N PHE A 15 -19.90 -24.91 -3.08
CA PHE A 15 -20.49 -23.86 -2.25
C PHE A 15 -21.32 -22.85 -3.06
N PRO A 16 -22.29 -22.15 -2.43
CA PRO A 16 -23.21 -21.26 -3.15
C PRO A 16 -22.53 -20.16 -3.96
N ALA A 17 -21.52 -19.48 -3.40
CA ALA A 17 -20.82 -18.41 -4.12
C ALA A 17 -20.09 -18.91 -5.37
N PHE A 18 -19.65 -20.18 -5.41
CA PHE A 18 -18.91 -20.73 -6.53
C PHE A 18 -19.78 -20.78 -7.78
N ALA A 19 -21.00 -21.30 -7.64
CA ALA A 19 -21.96 -21.37 -8.74
C ALA A 19 -22.28 -19.98 -9.29
N VAL A 20 -22.48 -18.99 -8.40
CA VAL A 20 -22.75 -17.60 -8.79
C VAL A 20 -21.54 -16.98 -9.52
N VAL A 21 -20.31 -17.26 -9.07
CA VAL A 21 -19.07 -16.83 -9.73
C VAL A 21 -18.96 -17.43 -11.13
N GLN A 22 -19.24 -18.72 -11.29
CA GLN A 22 -19.22 -19.40 -12.60
C GLN A 22 -20.30 -18.87 -13.54
N ASP A 23 -21.54 -18.71 -13.06
CA ASP A 23 -22.65 -18.15 -13.82
C ASP A 23 -22.33 -16.71 -14.28
N LEU A 24 -21.70 -15.91 -13.41
CA LEU A 24 -21.25 -14.57 -13.76
C LEU A 24 -20.17 -14.62 -14.85
N ALA A 25 -19.18 -15.49 -14.72
CA ALA A 25 -18.10 -15.63 -15.69
C ALA A 25 -18.62 -16.04 -17.08
N VAL A 26 -19.57 -16.99 -17.12
CA VAL A 26 -20.28 -17.39 -18.35
C VAL A 26 -21.07 -16.22 -18.93
N TRP A 27 -21.76 -15.43 -18.10
CA TRP A 27 -22.47 -14.25 -18.57
C TRP A 27 -21.51 -13.16 -19.10
N VAL A 28 -20.32 -13.01 -18.52
CA VAL A 28 -19.29 -12.09 -19.03
C VAL A 28 -18.87 -12.48 -20.44
N GLY A 29 -18.64 -13.78 -20.66
CA GLY A 29 -18.34 -14.35 -21.98
C GLY A 29 -17.22 -13.61 -22.71
N THR A 30 -17.49 -13.19 -23.95
CA THR A 30 -16.50 -12.53 -24.82
C THR A 30 -16.27 -11.04 -24.52
N GLY A 31 -16.95 -10.46 -23.51
CA GLY A 31 -16.62 -9.11 -23.05
C GLY A 31 -17.76 -8.30 -22.44
N ARG A 32 -17.51 -7.70 -21.27
CA ARG A 32 -18.39 -6.71 -20.62
C ARG A 32 -17.63 -5.44 -20.26
N ALA A 33 -18.24 -4.29 -20.45
CA ALA A 33 -17.56 -3.01 -20.22
C ALA A 33 -17.33 -2.78 -18.72
N VAL A 34 -16.14 -2.30 -18.37
CA VAL A 34 -15.75 -1.97 -16.99
C VAL A 34 -15.48 -0.46 -16.83
N THR A 35 -15.47 0.01 -15.58
CA THR A 35 -14.97 1.33 -15.19
C THR A 35 -13.44 1.34 -15.28
N SER A 36 -12.83 2.53 -15.11
CA SER A 36 -11.36 2.66 -15.02
C SER A 36 -10.76 1.81 -13.90
N GLY A 37 -11.47 1.72 -12.77
CA GLY A 37 -11.12 0.87 -11.62
C GLY A 37 -11.49 -0.61 -11.78
N GLY A 38 -11.84 -1.07 -12.98
CA GLY A 38 -12.08 -2.50 -13.26
C GLY A 38 -13.40 -3.07 -12.77
N ALA A 39 -14.27 -2.26 -12.15
CA ALA A 39 -15.61 -2.68 -11.76
C ALA A 39 -16.55 -2.76 -12.98
N LEU A 40 -17.51 -3.68 -12.98
CA LEU A 40 -18.56 -3.73 -14.00
C LEU A 40 -19.29 -2.38 -14.09
N LYS A 41 -19.48 -1.84 -15.31
CA LYS A 41 -20.19 -0.56 -15.48
C LYS A 41 -21.60 -0.63 -14.88
N PRO A 42 -22.06 0.41 -14.16
CA PRO A 42 -23.37 0.41 -13.48
C PRO A 42 -24.55 0.03 -14.38
N ALA A 43 -24.51 0.44 -15.65
CA ALA A 43 -25.54 0.12 -16.65
C ALA A 43 -25.69 -1.38 -16.96
N LEU A 44 -24.66 -2.19 -16.71
CA LEU A 44 -24.67 -3.64 -16.95
C LEU A 44 -25.02 -4.46 -15.71
N VAL A 45 -25.01 -3.85 -14.52
CA VAL A 45 -25.30 -4.53 -13.25
C VAL A 45 -26.72 -5.13 -13.22
N PRO A 46 -27.79 -4.49 -13.74
CA PRO A 46 -29.11 -5.11 -13.79
C PRO A 46 -29.20 -6.32 -14.72
N GLU A 47 -28.35 -6.39 -15.74
CA GLU A 47 -28.27 -7.56 -16.62
C GLU A 47 -27.55 -8.72 -15.90
N ALA A 48 -26.41 -8.42 -15.26
CA ALA A 48 -25.69 -9.39 -14.44
C ALA A 48 -26.58 -9.94 -13.31
N ALA A 49 -27.32 -9.08 -12.61
CA ALA A 49 -28.25 -9.48 -11.56
C ALA A 49 -29.33 -10.45 -12.07
N ARG A 50 -29.88 -10.20 -13.27
CA ARG A 50 -30.83 -11.12 -13.92
C ARG A 50 -30.19 -12.44 -14.30
N ALA A 51 -28.97 -12.44 -14.83
CA ALA A 51 -28.23 -13.65 -15.15
C ALA A 51 -28.01 -14.51 -13.90
N LEU A 52 -27.67 -13.87 -12.78
CA LEU A 52 -27.47 -14.51 -11.48
C LEU A 52 -28.77 -14.79 -10.70
N ARG A 53 -29.94 -14.37 -11.23
CA ARG A 53 -31.26 -14.52 -10.60
C ARG A 53 -31.34 -13.88 -9.21
N VAL A 54 -30.67 -12.74 -9.02
CA VAL A 54 -30.68 -11.98 -7.77
C VAL A 54 -31.50 -10.70 -7.89
N PRO A 55 -32.11 -10.21 -6.79
CA PRO A 55 -32.80 -8.93 -6.78
C PRO A 55 -31.87 -7.78 -7.16
N CYS A 56 -32.42 -6.79 -7.88
CA CYS A 56 -31.70 -5.59 -8.29
C CYS A 56 -32.56 -4.36 -7.99
N PRO A 57 -32.01 -3.31 -7.34
CA PRO A 57 -32.76 -2.09 -7.07
C PRO A 57 -33.07 -1.34 -8.37
N ALA A 58 -34.14 -0.54 -8.35
CA ALA A 58 -34.58 0.21 -9.53
C ALA A 58 -33.52 1.20 -10.07
N LYS A 59 -32.64 1.69 -9.19
CA LYS A 59 -31.54 2.60 -9.54
C LYS A 59 -30.21 1.99 -9.07
N VAL A 60 -29.30 1.76 -10.02
CA VAL A 60 -27.93 1.31 -9.76
C VAL A 60 -26.97 2.41 -10.16
N ARG A 61 -26.13 2.86 -9.23
CA ARG A 61 -25.08 3.87 -9.43
C ARG A 61 -23.70 3.24 -9.51
N ARG A 62 -23.49 2.10 -8.85
CA ARG A 62 -22.21 1.37 -8.78
C ARG A 62 -22.44 -0.12 -8.63
N LEU A 63 -21.42 -0.92 -8.95
CA LEU A 63 -21.47 -2.38 -8.82
C LEU A 63 -21.85 -2.84 -7.40
N SER A 64 -21.33 -2.17 -6.37
CA SER A 64 -21.58 -2.51 -4.97
C SER A 64 -23.02 -2.26 -4.51
N ASP A 65 -23.87 -1.59 -5.30
CA ASP A 65 -25.30 -1.45 -4.98
C ASP A 65 -26.06 -2.79 -5.10
N VAL A 66 -25.46 -3.78 -5.79
CA VAL A 66 -25.95 -5.17 -5.81
C VAL A 66 -24.89 -6.09 -5.24
N ALA A 67 -24.87 -6.17 -3.91
CA ALA A 67 -24.04 -7.01 -3.07
C ALA A 67 -23.58 -8.34 -3.71
N VAL A 68 -24.54 -9.18 -4.12
CA VAL A 68 -24.25 -10.53 -4.64
C VAL A 68 -23.49 -10.47 -5.98
N VAL A 69 -23.84 -9.52 -6.85
CA VAL A 69 -23.13 -9.32 -8.13
C VAL A 69 -21.72 -8.80 -7.87
N HIS A 70 -21.55 -7.88 -6.93
CA HIS A 70 -20.24 -7.36 -6.54
C HIS A 70 -19.32 -8.46 -5.99
N GLN A 71 -19.82 -9.30 -5.08
CA GLN A 71 -19.06 -10.45 -4.54
C GLN A 71 -18.67 -11.43 -5.62
N ALA A 72 -19.61 -11.78 -6.50
CA ALA A 72 -19.34 -12.68 -7.61
C ALA A 72 -18.29 -12.10 -8.57
N TRP A 73 -18.32 -10.78 -8.81
CA TRP A 73 -17.34 -10.10 -9.66
C TRP A 73 -15.92 -10.13 -9.07
N VAL A 74 -15.79 -9.72 -7.80
CA VAL A 74 -14.51 -9.73 -7.07
C VAL A 74 -13.97 -11.17 -6.97
N GLY A 75 -14.84 -12.12 -6.63
CA GLY A 75 -14.48 -13.53 -6.55
C GLY A 75 -14.05 -14.11 -7.90
N ALA A 76 -14.73 -13.75 -9.00
CA ALA A 76 -14.39 -14.22 -10.34
C ALA A 76 -13.03 -13.70 -10.80
N LEU A 77 -12.69 -12.43 -10.50
CA LEU A 77 -11.36 -11.87 -10.77
C LEU A 77 -10.27 -12.59 -9.96
N ALA A 78 -10.47 -12.71 -8.65
CA ALA A 78 -9.49 -13.32 -7.75
C ALA A 78 -9.25 -14.81 -8.03
N MET A 79 -10.29 -15.54 -8.45
CA MET A 79 -10.16 -16.94 -8.85
C MET A 79 -9.64 -17.13 -10.29
N GLY A 80 -9.58 -16.06 -11.09
CA GLY A 80 -9.14 -16.10 -12.48
C GLY A 80 -10.19 -16.66 -13.46
N PHE A 81 -11.48 -16.56 -13.13
CA PHE A 81 -12.56 -16.92 -14.06
C PHE A 81 -12.87 -15.81 -15.06
N ILE A 82 -12.59 -14.57 -14.68
CA ILE A 82 -12.65 -13.41 -15.58
C ILE A 82 -11.34 -12.62 -15.46
N GLU A 83 -10.94 -11.98 -16.55
CA GLU A 83 -9.78 -11.11 -16.61
C GLU A 83 -10.16 -9.78 -17.27
N ILE A 84 -9.49 -8.69 -16.87
CA ILE A 84 -9.71 -7.37 -17.46
C ILE A 84 -8.68 -7.15 -18.57
N SER A 85 -9.18 -6.95 -19.79
CA SER A 85 -8.41 -6.62 -20.97
C SER A 85 -8.84 -5.26 -21.51
N GLY A 86 -8.02 -4.24 -21.26
CA GLY A 86 -8.34 -2.85 -21.57
C GLY A 86 -9.58 -2.36 -20.80
N SER A 87 -10.62 -1.94 -21.51
CA SER A 87 -11.87 -1.45 -20.92
C SER A 87 -12.97 -2.51 -20.84
N ARG A 88 -12.63 -3.80 -20.94
CA ARG A 88 -13.59 -4.91 -20.89
C ARG A 88 -13.09 -6.04 -20.01
N ALA A 89 -14.00 -6.69 -19.29
CA ALA A 89 -13.74 -7.99 -18.66
C ALA A 89 -14.14 -9.10 -19.63
N VAL A 90 -13.32 -10.13 -19.77
CA VAL A 90 -13.58 -11.33 -20.58
C VAL A 90 -13.51 -12.58 -19.70
N GLN A 91 -14.24 -13.62 -20.08
CA GLN A 91 -14.14 -14.93 -19.45
C GLN A 91 -12.78 -15.57 -19.79
N ALA A 92 -12.06 -16.08 -18.79
CA ALA A 92 -10.80 -16.76 -18.99
C ALA A 92 -10.99 -18.15 -19.61
N GLU A 93 -10.11 -18.56 -20.54
CA GLU A 93 -10.25 -19.82 -21.30
C GLU A 93 -9.92 -21.11 -20.51
N ALA A 94 -9.53 -21.05 -19.22
CA ALA A 94 -8.78 -22.16 -18.60
C ALA A 94 -9.14 -22.64 -17.18
N ALA A 95 -10.17 -22.14 -16.49
CA ALA A 95 -10.43 -22.61 -15.12
C ALA A 95 -11.68 -23.51 -15.04
N ALA A 96 -11.49 -24.83 -14.92
CA ALA A 96 -12.58 -25.73 -14.51
C ALA A 96 -12.83 -25.63 -12.99
N GLU A 97 -11.75 -25.49 -12.21
CA GLU A 97 -11.77 -25.40 -10.74
C GLU A 97 -10.63 -24.48 -10.25
N PRO A 98 -10.82 -23.67 -9.19
CA PRO A 98 -9.80 -22.80 -8.65
C PRO A 98 -8.85 -23.59 -7.73
N THR A 99 -7.58 -23.18 -7.68
CA THR A 99 -6.64 -23.68 -6.65
C THR A 99 -7.05 -23.18 -5.25
N ALA A 100 -6.59 -23.86 -4.20
CA ALA A 100 -6.83 -23.40 -2.81
C ALA A 100 -6.33 -21.97 -2.58
N ARG A 101 -5.21 -21.58 -3.21
CA ARG A 101 -4.68 -20.20 -3.14
C ARG A 101 -5.60 -19.19 -3.83
N GLN A 102 -6.10 -19.51 -5.03
CA GLN A 102 -7.06 -18.67 -5.75
C GLN A 102 -8.39 -18.53 -4.98
N TRP A 103 -8.86 -19.64 -4.40
CA TRP A 103 -10.02 -19.63 -3.50
C TRP A 103 -9.80 -18.71 -2.29
N PHE A 104 -8.65 -18.83 -1.62
CA PHE A 104 -8.34 -18.00 -0.45
C PHE A 104 -8.21 -16.52 -0.83
N ALA A 105 -7.54 -16.21 -1.95
CA ALA A 105 -7.44 -14.86 -2.47
C ALA A 105 -8.83 -14.26 -2.74
N ALA A 106 -9.78 -15.06 -3.22
CA ALA A 106 -11.15 -14.61 -3.41
C ALA A 106 -11.88 -14.33 -2.09
N VAL A 107 -11.70 -15.17 -1.06
CA VAL A 107 -12.22 -14.89 0.30
C VAL A 107 -11.66 -13.57 0.83
N GLU A 108 -10.34 -13.39 0.74
CA GLU A 108 -9.62 -12.20 1.21
C GLU A 108 -10.10 -10.92 0.50
N GLN A 109 -10.21 -10.96 -0.83
CA GLN A 109 -10.67 -9.81 -1.62
C GLN A 109 -12.15 -9.50 -1.39
N VAL A 110 -13.01 -10.51 -1.21
CA VAL A 110 -14.43 -10.30 -0.89
C VAL A 110 -14.61 -9.73 0.52
N LEU A 111 -13.80 -10.16 1.50
CA LEU A 111 -13.78 -9.56 2.84
C LEU A 111 -13.43 -8.07 2.75
N ALA A 112 -12.32 -7.73 2.10
CA ALA A 112 -11.89 -6.34 1.92
C ALA A 112 -12.94 -5.48 1.20
N ALA A 113 -13.64 -6.05 0.22
CA ALA A 113 -14.65 -5.33 -0.56
C ALA A 113 -16.00 -5.12 0.15
N ARG A 114 -16.27 -5.83 1.27
CA ARG A 114 -17.61 -5.90 1.88
C ARG A 114 -17.66 -5.61 3.36
N VAL A 115 -16.62 -5.99 4.09
CA VAL A 115 -16.58 -5.80 5.54
C VAL A 115 -16.01 -4.42 5.77
N THR A 116 -16.91 -3.48 6.09
CA THR A 116 -16.51 -2.17 6.59
C THR A 116 -16.51 -2.23 8.11
N ASP A 117 -15.33 -2.10 8.72
CA ASP A 117 -15.22 -1.92 10.16
C ASP A 117 -15.32 -0.42 10.48
N PRO A 118 -16.33 0.04 11.24
CA PRO A 118 -16.44 1.44 11.63
C PRO A 118 -15.33 1.91 12.58
N CYS A 119 -14.52 0.99 13.11
CA CYS A 119 -13.34 1.28 13.92
C CYS A 119 -12.03 1.23 13.11
N GLY A 120 -12.09 0.99 11.79
CA GLY A 120 -10.93 0.98 10.90
C GLY A 120 -10.03 -0.26 11.00
N ALA A 121 -10.41 -1.29 11.78
CA ALA A 121 -9.59 -2.50 11.89
C ALA A 121 -9.61 -3.32 10.58
N ASP A 122 -8.48 -3.95 10.27
CA ASP A 122 -8.37 -4.84 9.12
C ASP A 122 -9.36 -6.02 9.23
N PRO A 123 -10.29 -6.18 8.26
CA PRO A 123 -11.30 -7.24 8.31
C PRO A 123 -10.69 -8.65 8.28
N ARG A 124 -9.44 -8.82 7.83
CA ARG A 124 -8.70 -10.10 7.89
C ARG A 124 -8.43 -10.53 9.34
N ILE A 125 -8.13 -9.57 10.23
CA ILE A 125 -7.94 -9.85 11.66
C ILE A 125 -9.24 -10.37 12.27
N CYS A 126 -10.34 -9.64 12.05
CA CYS A 126 -11.65 -10.01 12.56
C CYS A 126 -12.11 -11.38 12.02
N CYS A 127 -11.85 -11.67 10.74
CA CYS A 127 -12.11 -12.98 10.15
C CYS A 127 -11.27 -14.09 10.79
N GLN A 128 -9.99 -13.84 11.05
CA GLN A 128 -9.07 -14.80 11.69
C GLN A 128 -9.50 -15.13 13.13
N VAL A 129 -9.90 -14.13 13.91
CA VAL A 129 -10.46 -14.32 15.25
C VAL A 129 -11.79 -15.08 15.19
N THR A 130 -12.69 -14.71 14.27
CA THR A 130 -13.98 -15.38 14.08
C THR A 130 -13.79 -16.86 13.79
N LEU A 131 -12.91 -17.22 12.86
CA LEU A 131 -12.59 -18.61 12.54
C LEU A 131 -11.96 -19.36 13.72
N THR A 132 -11.12 -18.70 14.51
CA THR A 132 -10.48 -19.29 15.69
C THR A 132 -11.50 -19.60 16.78
N ILE A 133 -12.39 -18.65 17.10
CA ILE A 133 -13.46 -18.85 18.07
C ILE A 133 -14.41 -19.95 17.62
N LEU A 134 -14.81 -19.97 16.34
CA LEU A 134 -15.67 -21.02 15.81
C LEU A 134 -14.97 -22.39 15.83
N ALA A 135 -13.68 -22.48 15.55
CA ALA A 135 -12.95 -23.74 15.62
C ALA A 135 -12.92 -24.34 17.04
N GLU A 136 -12.90 -23.48 18.07
CA GLU A 136 -12.82 -23.90 19.47
C GLU A 136 -14.18 -24.08 20.16
N LYS A 137 -15.15 -23.23 19.81
CA LYS A 137 -16.38 -23.03 20.58
C LYS A 137 -17.67 -23.16 19.74
N ALA A 138 -17.60 -23.51 18.45
CA ALA A 138 -18.82 -23.62 17.64
C ALA A 138 -19.79 -24.71 18.16
N PRO A 139 -21.12 -24.49 18.03
CA PRO A 139 -21.76 -23.33 17.41
C PRO A 139 -21.97 -22.15 18.38
N LEU A 140 -21.65 -20.94 17.92
CA LEU A 140 -21.99 -19.67 18.57
C LEU A 140 -22.76 -18.82 17.54
N PRO A 141 -24.10 -18.69 17.65
CA PRO A 141 -24.87 -17.90 16.70
C PRO A 141 -25.07 -16.45 17.16
N GLY A 142 -25.11 -15.54 16.18
CA GLY A 142 -25.54 -14.14 16.35
C GLY A 142 -24.72 -13.39 17.41
N GLU A 143 -25.43 -12.72 18.31
CA GLU A 143 -24.85 -11.83 19.33
C GLU A 143 -23.78 -12.51 20.20
N ALA A 144 -23.93 -13.80 20.53
CA ALA A 144 -22.95 -14.52 21.34
C ALA A 144 -21.59 -14.65 20.63
N LEU A 145 -21.58 -14.83 19.30
CA LEU A 145 -20.34 -14.86 18.53
C LEU A 145 -19.75 -13.46 18.40
N SER A 146 -20.58 -12.47 18.07
CA SER A 146 -20.14 -11.07 17.98
C SER A 146 -19.53 -10.60 19.29
N GLN A 147 -20.12 -10.95 20.44
CA GLN A 147 -19.58 -10.62 21.76
C GLN A 147 -18.26 -11.34 22.05
N ALA A 148 -18.15 -12.64 21.72
CA ALA A 148 -16.92 -13.40 21.91
C ALA A 148 -15.77 -12.87 21.02
N VAL A 149 -16.07 -12.54 19.76
CA VAL A 149 -15.11 -11.91 18.85
C VAL A 149 -14.69 -10.54 19.37
N ALA A 150 -15.65 -9.70 19.79
CA ALA A 150 -15.35 -8.38 20.33
C ALA A 150 -14.55 -8.43 21.64
N GLU A 151 -14.77 -9.42 22.50
CA GLU A 151 -13.96 -9.65 23.69
C GLU A 151 -12.53 -10.07 23.32
N GLU A 152 -12.37 -11.01 22.41
CA GLU A 152 -11.05 -11.49 21.99
C GLU A 152 -10.26 -10.42 21.25
N MET A 153 -10.90 -9.67 20.35
CA MET A 153 -10.27 -8.57 19.62
C MET A 153 -9.88 -7.42 20.58
N ARG A 154 -10.69 -7.13 21.61
CA ARG A 154 -10.31 -6.19 22.68
C ARG A 154 -9.13 -6.70 23.51
N ARG A 155 -9.14 -7.99 23.89
CA ARG A 155 -8.04 -8.64 24.61
C ARG A 155 -6.73 -8.56 23.83
N ARG A 156 -6.82 -8.69 22.50
CA ARG A 156 -5.70 -8.58 21.56
C ARG A 156 -5.31 -7.14 21.22
N GLY A 157 -6.07 -6.12 21.64
CA GLY A 157 -5.81 -4.73 21.24
C GLY A 157 -6.03 -4.47 19.73
N ASP A 158 -6.63 -5.42 19.01
CA ASP A 158 -6.94 -5.31 17.59
C ASP A 158 -8.22 -4.47 17.35
N TRP A 159 -9.04 -4.24 18.38
CA TRP A 159 -10.32 -3.53 18.28
C TRP A 159 -10.71 -2.84 19.59
N ASP A 160 -11.13 -1.56 19.57
CA ASP A 160 -11.83 -0.89 20.68
C ASP A 160 -13.24 -0.43 20.25
N TRP A 161 -14.27 -1.07 20.82
CA TRP A 161 -15.68 -0.93 20.44
C TRP A 161 -16.44 0.12 21.27
N ARG A 162 -15.73 1.12 21.80
CA ARG A 162 -16.36 2.24 22.54
C ARG A 162 -16.99 3.31 21.63
N ALA A 163 -16.96 3.13 20.32
CA ALA A 163 -17.50 4.09 19.36
C ALA A 163 -19.06 4.12 19.42
N PRO A 164 -19.69 5.27 19.68
CA PRO A 164 -21.16 5.41 19.76
C PRO A 164 -21.92 4.98 18.49
N ILE A 165 -21.23 4.95 17.34
CA ILE A 165 -21.77 4.61 16.01
C ILE A 165 -22.35 3.18 15.93
N LEU A 166 -21.88 2.26 16.77
CA LEU A 166 -22.31 0.85 16.77
C LEU A 166 -23.48 0.56 17.72
N ALA A 167 -23.94 1.56 18.49
CA ALA A 167 -25.16 1.45 19.28
C ALA A 167 -26.43 1.58 18.41
N ASP A 168 -26.28 1.85 17.12
CA ASP A 168 -27.39 1.86 16.17
C ASP A 168 -27.77 0.40 15.81
N ALA A 169 -28.93 -0.03 16.31
CA ALA A 169 -29.50 -1.35 16.02
C ALA A 169 -29.80 -1.59 14.53
N ALA A 170 -29.71 -0.56 13.68
CA ALA A 170 -29.88 -0.68 12.23
C ALA A 170 -28.60 -1.11 11.48
N MET A 171 -27.43 -1.15 12.13
CA MET A 171 -26.17 -1.58 11.49
C MET A 171 -25.91 -3.09 11.66
N GLU A 172 -25.63 -3.78 10.55
CA GLU A 172 -25.16 -5.17 10.58
C GLU A 172 -23.72 -5.25 11.10
N HIS A 173 -23.46 -6.20 12.00
CA HIS A 173 -22.16 -6.35 12.64
C HIS A 173 -21.11 -6.91 11.66
N PRO A 174 -19.83 -6.47 11.69
CA PRO A 174 -18.78 -7.01 10.82
C PRO A 174 -18.66 -8.54 10.88
N VAL A 175 -18.85 -9.12 12.06
CA VAL A 175 -18.86 -10.58 12.27
C VAL A 175 -19.99 -11.27 11.49
N ASP A 176 -21.16 -10.66 11.38
CA ASP A 176 -22.27 -11.24 10.62
C ASP A 176 -21.94 -11.28 9.12
N TRP A 177 -21.33 -10.21 8.59
CA TRP A 177 -20.81 -10.20 7.22
C TRP A 177 -19.76 -11.26 6.98
N ILE A 178 -18.79 -11.38 7.90
CA ILE A 178 -17.73 -12.38 7.83
C ILE A 178 -18.33 -13.79 7.83
N VAL A 179 -19.27 -14.08 8.72
CA VAL A 179 -19.95 -15.38 8.79
C VAL A 179 -20.69 -15.69 7.50
N ALA A 180 -21.42 -14.72 6.93
CA ALA A 180 -22.11 -14.89 5.66
C ALA A 180 -21.12 -15.23 4.53
N ILE A 181 -20.04 -14.47 4.40
CA ILE A 181 -18.99 -14.70 3.41
C ILE A 181 -18.35 -16.08 3.60
N LEU A 182 -17.95 -16.44 4.82
CA LEU A 182 -17.33 -17.73 5.10
C LEU A 182 -18.27 -18.90 4.78
N ARG A 183 -19.57 -18.78 5.04
CA ARG A 183 -20.56 -19.80 4.67
C ARG A 183 -20.73 -19.89 3.15
N ASP A 184 -20.82 -18.75 2.49
CA ASP A 184 -20.98 -18.66 1.04
C ASP A 184 -19.80 -19.29 0.29
N PHE A 185 -18.59 -19.18 0.85
CA PHE A 185 -17.36 -19.78 0.33
C PHE A 185 -17.07 -21.20 0.86
N GLY A 186 -17.99 -21.79 1.62
CA GLY A 186 -17.88 -23.15 2.14
C GLY A 186 -16.83 -23.33 3.25
N ALA A 187 -16.31 -22.25 3.83
CA ALA A 187 -15.43 -22.27 4.99
C ALA A 187 -16.18 -22.65 6.28
N LEU A 188 -17.50 -22.42 6.32
CA LEU A 188 -18.40 -22.85 7.39
C LEU A 188 -19.50 -23.77 6.84
N ASP A 189 -19.90 -24.77 7.61
CA ASP A 189 -21.07 -25.61 7.30
C ASP A 189 -22.40 -24.96 7.76
N SER A 190 -23.52 -25.63 7.51
CA SER A 190 -24.86 -25.15 7.89
C SER A 190 -25.07 -24.99 9.40
N ARG A 191 -24.20 -25.58 10.23
CA ARG A 191 -24.23 -25.52 11.70
C ARG A 191 -23.11 -24.63 12.25
N MET A 192 -22.48 -23.80 11.42
CA MET A 192 -21.34 -22.96 11.81
C MET A 192 -20.07 -23.74 12.19
N GLY A 193 -19.98 -25.02 11.83
CA GLY A 193 -18.76 -25.80 11.98
C GLY A 193 -17.71 -25.37 10.97
N VAL A 194 -16.47 -25.18 11.43
CA VAL A 194 -15.33 -24.86 10.56
C VAL A 194 -15.00 -26.06 9.69
N THR A 195 -15.08 -25.88 8.37
CA THR A 195 -14.79 -26.95 7.40
C THR A 195 -13.29 -27.06 7.15
N ALA A 196 -12.87 -28.03 6.33
CA ALA A 196 -11.47 -28.12 5.91
C ALA A 196 -10.99 -26.89 5.10
N LEU A 197 -11.90 -26.20 4.40
CA LEU A 197 -11.60 -24.91 3.77
C LEU A 197 -11.50 -23.79 4.81
N GLY A 198 -12.35 -23.81 5.85
CA GLY A 198 -12.26 -22.89 6.98
C GLY A 198 -10.95 -23.03 7.76
N GLU A 199 -10.49 -24.26 8.00
CA GLU A 199 -9.18 -24.50 8.62
C GLU A 199 -8.01 -24.04 7.74
N TYR A 200 -8.12 -24.23 6.42
CA TYR A 200 -7.15 -23.70 5.48
C TYR A 200 -7.10 -22.17 5.52
N ALA A 201 -8.26 -21.49 5.46
CA ALA A 201 -8.36 -20.05 5.58
C ALA A 201 -7.82 -19.53 6.93
N ARG A 202 -8.18 -20.20 8.04
CA ARG A 202 -7.66 -19.86 9.37
C ARG A 202 -6.15 -19.92 9.44
N GLY A 203 -5.56 -20.95 8.84
CA GLY A 203 -4.11 -21.11 8.74
C GLY A 203 -3.42 -20.10 7.82
N GLU A 204 -4.05 -19.71 6.71
CA GLU A 204 -3.52 -18.67 5.81
C GLU A 204 -3.62 -17.28 6.45
N PHE A 205 -4.78 -16.91 7.02
CA PHE A 205 -4.91 -15.65 7.75
C PHE A 205 -3.94 -15.59 8.93
N GLY A 206 -3.79 -16.66 9.72
CA GLY A 206 -2.84 -16.67 10.83
C GLY A 206 -1.36 -16.51 10.43
N ARG A 207 -1.01 -16.66 9.14
CA ARG A 207 0.34 -16.39 8.62
C ARG A 207 0.50 -15.00 8.02
N ARG A 208 -0.59 -14.42 7.51
CA ARG A 208 -0.58 -13.17 6.74
C ARG A 208 -0.98 -11.97 7.58
N VAL A 209 -1.79 -12.20 8.60
CA VAL A 209 -2.20 -11.17 9.53
C VAL A 209 -1.10 -11.04 10.60
N PRO A 210 -0.54 -9.84 10.83
CA PRO A 210 0.47 -9.66 11.86
C PRO A 210 -0.09 -10.11 13.22
N PRO A 211 0.73 -10.72 14.10
CA PRO A 211 0.29 -10.97 15.46
C PRO A 211 -0.02 -9.64 16.13
N PRO A 212 -1.03 -9.60 17.03
CA PRO A 212 -1.47 -8.35 17.63
C PRO A 212 -0.32 -7.67 18.38
N ILE A 213 -0.09 -6.39 18.12
CA ILE A 213 0.87 -5.60 18.90
C ILE A 213 0.18 -5.09 20.16
N THR A 214 0.18 -5.91 21.20
CA THR A 214 -0.42 -5.58 22.49
C THR A 214 0.56 -4.83 23.40
N SER A 215 0.03 -3.98 24.28
CA SER A 215 0.82 -3.16 25.21
C SER A 215 1.75 -3.95 26.13
N ASP A 216 1.52 -5.25 26.36
CA ASP A 216 2.38 -6.12 27.18
C ASP A 216 3.61 -6.67 26.43
N LEU A 217 3.68 -6.49 25.11
CA LEU A 217 4.88 -6.86 24.35
C LEU A 217 6.07 -5.97 24.76
N SER A 218 7.24 -6.61 24.89
CA SER A 218 8.49 -5.88 25.04
C SER A 218 8.81 -5.09 23.77
N ALA A 219 9.51 -3.97 23.90
CA ALA A 219 9.96 -3.17 22.75
C ALA A 219 10.71 -4.00 21.71
N ALA A 220 11.58 -4.92 22.14
CA ALA A 220 12.29 -5.83 21.23
C ALA A 220 11.38 -6.85 20.52
N ALA A 221 10.24 -7.21 21.10
CA ALA A 221 9.23 -8.02 20.41
C ALA A 221 8.50 -7.18 19.35
N VAL A 222 8.11 -5.96 19.69
CA VAL A 222 7.48 -5.03 18.75
C VAL A 222 8.39 -4.77 17.55
N LEU A 223 9.65 -4.39 17.79
CA LEU A 223 10.63 -4.13 16.72
C LEU A 223 10.81 -5.29 15.75
N ARG A 224 10.79 -6.54 16.25
CA ARG A 224 10.84 -7.73 15.38
C ARG A 224 9.60 -7.85 14.50
N LEU A 225 8.42 -7.45 14.98
CA LEU A 225 7.21 -7.44 14.18
C LEU A 225 7.24 -6.32 13.14
N LEU A 226 7.73 -5.13 13.50
CA LEU A 226 7.82 -4.00 12.58
C LEU A 226 8.82 -4.22 11.45
N ALA A 227 9.90 -4.98 11.69
CA ALA A 227 10.92 -5.25 10.69
C ALA A 227 10.37 -5.92 9.41
N ASP A 228 9.32 -6.73 9.57
CA ASP A 228 8.69 -7.50 8.48
C ASP A 228 7.52 -6.75 7.83
N LEU A 229 7.12 -5.60 8.38
CA LEU A 229 6.06 -4.77 7.81
C LEU A 229 6.64 -3.78 6.79
N PRO A 230 5.91 -3.50 5.70
CA PRO A 230 6.19 -2.31 4.88
C PRO A 230 6.21 -1.05 5.76
N GLU A 231 7.04 -0.06 5.41
CA GLU A 231 7.16 1.22 6.16
C GLU A 231 5.79 1.84 6.40
N GLU A 232 4.95 1.73 5.39
CA GLU A 232 3.61 2.26 5.37
C GLU A 232 2.63 1.59 6.36
N GLU A 233 2.92 0.41 6.89
CA GLU A 233 2.02 -0.33 7.79
C GLU A 233 2.47 -0.26 9.27
N ILE A 234 3.59 0.41 9.57
CA ILE A 234 4.18 0.45 10.92
C ILE A 234 3.33 1.24 11.93
N TRP A 235 2.63 2.27 11.48
CA TRP A 235 2.06 3.30 12.37
C TRP A 235 0.93 2.84 13.26
N GLU A 236 -0.09 2.22 12.67
CA GLU A 236 -1.29 1.81 13.38
C GLU A 236 -0.97 0.80 14.50
N PRO A 237 -0.14 -0.24 14.27
CA PRO A 237 0.24 -1.18 15.32
C PRO A 237 1.05 -0.53 16.47
N VAL A 238 1.96 0.39 16.15
CA VAL A 238 2.80 1.04 17.17
C VAL A 238 2.02 2.03 18.02
N TRP A 239 1.10 2.78 17.44
CA TRP A 239 0.25 3.72 18.19
C TRP A 239 -0.48 3.01 19.33
N ARG A 240 -1.05 1.83 19.04
CA ARG A 240 -1.81 1.03 20.01
C ARG A 240 -0.91 0.46 21.11
N TRP A 241 0.28 -0.02 20.76
CA TRP A 241 1.25 -0.54 21.72
C TRP A 241 1.68 0.49 22.77
N ARG A 242 1.78 1.76 22.38
CA ARG A 242 2.20 2.86 23.26
C ARG A 242 1.16 3.24 24.30
N LEU A 243 -0.12 2.97 24.04
CA LEU A 243 -1.17 3.31 24.99
C LEU A 243 -1.03 2.40 26.22
N PRO A 244 -0.93 2.99 27.43
CA PRO A 244 -0.72 2.18 28.62
C PRO A 244 -1.98 1.36 28.92
N ALA A 245 -1.82 0.08 29.22
CA ALA A 245 -2.92 -0.78 29.67
C ALA A 245 -3.55 -0.30 30.99
N ASP A 246 -2.75 0.39 31.80
CA ASP A 246 -3.12 0.97 33.09
C ASP A 246 -2.81 2.47 33.10
N ARG A 247 -3.77 3.29 33.51
CA ARG A 247 -3.62 4.77 33.56
C ARG A 247 -2.55 5.22 34.56
N ASP A 248 -2.19 4.37 35.52
CA ASP A 248 -1.15 4.64 36.53
C ASP A 248 0.25 4.14 36.10
N SER A 249 0.41 3.65 34.87
CA SER A 249 1.69 3.17 34.35
C SER A 249 2.71 4.31 34.18
N THR A 250 3.91 4.15 34.74
CA THR A 250 5.05 5.07 34.56
C THR A 250 5.94 4.69 33.37
N ARG A 251 5.43 3.86 32.45
CA ARG A 251 6.15 3.34 31.31
C ARG A 251 6.43 4.45 30.29
N ASP A 252 7.59 4.42 29.64
CA ASP A 252 7.95 5.31 28.53
C ASP A 252 8.21 4.45 27.26
N PRO A 253 7.15 4.05 26.52
CA PRO A 253 7.24 3.04 25.45
C PRO A 253 8.10 3.49 24.26
N LEU A 254 7.84 4.68 23.72
CA LEU A 254 8.83 5.73 23.90
C LEU A 254 10.34 5.42 23.71
N ARG A 255 11.00 5.78 24.81
CA ARG A 255 12.37 5.46 25.20
C ARG A 255 12.68 3.97 25.14
N GLU A 256 11.78 3.08 25.57
CA GLU A 256 12.01 1.63 25.50
C GLU A 256 12.24 1.14 24.07
N LEU A 257 11.45 1.66 23.11
CA LEU A 257 11.57 1.37 21.69
C LEU A 257 12.91 1.86 21.14
N LEU A 258 13.27 3.11 21.46
CA LEU A 258 14.55 3.68 21.05
C LEU A 258 15.74 2.87 21.59
N GLN A 259 15.69 2.49 22.86
CA GLN A 259 16.74 1.70 23.50
C GLN A 259 16.84 0.29 22.88
N ALA A 260 15.71 -0.37 22.62
CA ALA A 260 15.71 -1.68 21.99
C ALA A 260 16.21 -1.65 20.53
N ALA A 261 16.08 -0.51 19.84
CA ALA A 261 16.56 -0.34 18.47
C ALA A 261 18.09 -0.41 18.33
N ALA A 262 18.83 -0.19 19.42
CA ALA A 262 20.28 -0.33 19.47
C ALA A 262 20.77 -1.73 19.08
N ASP A 263 20.04 -2.77 19.50
CA ASP A 263 20.40 -4.18 19.30
C ASP A 263 19.56 -4.84 18.18
N ALA A 264 18.75 -4.06 17.46
CA ALA A 264 17.83 -4.56 16.45
C ALA A 264 18.49 -4.66 15.07
N THR A 265 17.82 -5.34 14.13
CA THR A 265 18.21 -5.31 12.71
C THR A 265 18.05 -3.89 12.15
N ALA A 266 18.69 -3.58 11.02
CA ALA A 266 18.54 -2.29 10.35
C ALA A 266 17.06 -1.97 10.06
N ALA A 267 16.32 -2.91 9.47
CA ALA A 267 14.88 -2.75 9.23
C ALA A 267 14.10 -2.39 10.50
N ALA A 268 14.31 -3.11 11.61
CA ALA A 268 13.65 -2.80 12.87
C ALA A 268 14.06 -1.42 13.43
N ARG A 269 15.35 -1.09 13.35
CA ARG A 269 15.88 0.18 13.86
C ARG A 269 15.31 1.36 13.09
N ILE A 270 15.28 1.30 11.75
CA ILE A 270 14.68 2.35 10.92
C ILE A 270 13.20 2.53 11.26
N SER A 271 12.42 1.44 11.42
CA SER A 271 11.04 1.55 11.92
C SER A 271 10.95 2.35 13.21
N ALA A 272 11.85 2.07 14.17
CA ALA A 272 11.86 2.78 15.46
C ALA A 272 12.18 4.27 15.29
N ILE A 273 13.15 4.59 14.43
CA ILE A 273 13.60 5.95 14.17
C ILE A 273 12.48 6.78 13.55
N GLU A 274 11.81 6.28 12.51
CA GLU A 274 10.64 6.94 11.89
C GLU A 274 9.55 7.21 12.92
N VAL A 275 9.22 6.17 13.67
CA VAL A 275 8.23 6.13 14.76
C VAL A 275 8.48 7.19 15.86
N ILE A 276 9.73 7.51 16.12
CA ILE A 276 10.13 8.55 17.08
C ILE A 276 10.20 9.91 16.38
N GLY A 277 10.73 9.96 15.15
CA GLY A 277 10.92 11.16 14.34
C GLY A 277 9.61 11.92 14.10
N GLU A 278 8.50 11.23 13.81
CA GLU A 278 7.18 11.87 13.64
C GLU A 278 6.67 12.62 14.87
N ARG A 279 7.30 12.44 16.04
CA ARG A 279 6.95 13.25 17.22
C ARG A 279 7.56 14.65 17.17
N GLY A 280 8.41 14.94 16.19
CA GLY A 280 9.08 16.22 15.99
C GLY A 280 9.75 16.69 17.28
N GLU A 281 9.46 17.93 17.66
CA GLU A 281 9.94 18.57 18.89
C GLU A 281 9.77 17.73 20.17
N TYR A 282 8.72 16.90 20.25
CA TYR A 282 8.48 16.06 21.42
C TYR A 282 9.50 14.91 21.57
N ALA A 283 10.22 14.54 20.50
CA ALA A 283 11.26 13.51 20.55
C ALA A 283 12.65 14.04 20.93
N VAL A 284 12.87 15.37 20.94
CA VAL A 284 14.18 15.98 21.22
C VAL A 284 14.85 15.46 22.50
N PRO A 285 14.15 15.27 23.64
CA PRO A 285 14.77 14.68 24.83
C PRO A 285 15.31 13.27 24.59
N LEU A 286 14.59 12.43 23.86
CA LEU A 286 14.99 11.05 23.54
C LEU A 286 16.22 11.04 22.64
N TRP A 287 16.25 11.90 21.61
CA TRP A 287 17.41 12.03 20.73
C TRP A 287 18.66 12.49 21.49
N ARG A 288 18.52 13.44 22.41
CA ARG A 288 19.64 13.89 23.24
C ARG A 288 20.25 12.78 24.10
N GLU A 289 19.44 11.84 24.58
CA GLU A 289 19.90 10.73 25.42
C GLU A 289 20.79 9.75 24.67
N VAL A 290 20.47 9.47 23.40
CA VAL A 290 21.21 8.50 22.56
C VAL A 290 22.18 9.17 21.59
N ARG A 291 22.37 10.49 21.67
CA ARG A 291 23.20 11.27 20.74
C ARG A 291 24.63 10.75 20.59
N LEU A 292 25.19 10.12 21.62
CA LEU A 292 26.54 9.54 21.62
C LEU A 292 26.55 8.01 21.52
N HIS A 293 25.38 7.38 21.32
CA HIS A 293 25.27 5.94 21.22
C HIS A 293 25.89 5.43 19.91
N PRO A 294 26.65 4.32 19.90
CA PRO A 294 27.33 3.85 18.69
C PRO A 294 26.39 3.47 17.55
N MET A 295 25.21 2.88 17.86
CA MET A 295 24.24 2.45 16.85
C MET A 295 23.15 3.48 16.53
N LEU A 296 22.91 4.44 17.43
CA LEU A 296 21.77 5.37 17.34
C LEU A 296 22.21 6.82 17.22
N GLY A 297 23.48 7.12 17.48
CA GLY A 297 24.00 8.48 17.57
C GLY A 297 23.95 9.22 16.25
N ALA A 298 24.24 8.57 15.12
CA ALA A 298 24.17 9.19 13.80
C ALA A 298 22.73 9.60 13.44
N HIS A 299 21.77 8.68 13.64
CA HIS A 299 20.33 8.98 13.50
C HIS A 299 19.88 10.11 14.43
N ALA A 300 20.28 10.06 15.70
CA ALA A 300 19.91 11.09 16.68
C ALA A 300 20.53 12.46 16.37
N ARG A 301 21.76 12.50 15.85
CA ARG A 301 22.39 13.75 15.40
C ARG A 301 21.68 14.33 14.18
N SER A 302 21.32 13.49 13.21
CA SER A 302 20.56 13.89 12.02
C SER A 302 19.18 14.43 12.42
N ALA A 303 18.41 13.67 13.21
CA ALA A 303 17.10 14.09 13.69
C ALA A 303 17.13 15.36 14.57
N LEU A 304 18.22 15.59 15.32
CA LEU A 304 18.40 16.84 16.07
C LEU A 304 18.73 18.02 15.15
N ALA A 305 19.48 17.80 14.07
CA ALA A 305 19.79 18.83 13.07
C ALA A 305 18.52 19.23 12.31
N ASP A 306 17.72 18.26 11.86
CA ASP A 306 16.46 18.49 11.15
C ASP A 306 15.43 19.29 11.97
N LEU A 307 15.56 19.24 13.30
CA LEU A 307 14.72 19.97 14.25
C LEU A 307 15.40 21.26 14.79
N ASP A 308 16.50 21.72 14.19
CA ASP A 308 17.25 22.92 14.62
C ASP A 308 17.81 22.85 16.07
N HIS A 309 18.03 21.65 16.62
CA HIS A 309 18.58 21.40 17.96
C HIS A 309 20.04 20.93 17.98
N GLY A 310 20.73 20.98 16.85
CA GLY A 310 22.11 20.53 16.69
C GLY A 310 22.79 21.16 15.47
N PRO A 311 24.11 20.96 15.31
CA PRO A 311 24.78 21.27 14.05
C PRO A 311 24.35 20.27 12.97
N ASP A 312 24.58 20.63 11.71
CA ASP A 312 24.43 19.72 10.58
C ASP A 312 25.21 18.41 10.81
N PRO A 313 24.66 17.26 10.38
CA PRO A 313 25.31 15.97 10.54
C PRO A 313 26.66 15.96 9.80
N SER A 314 27.65 15.30 10.40
CA SER A 314 28.95 15.13 9.72
C SER A 314 28.80 14.20 8.52
N ARG A 315 29.76 14.23 7.58
CA ARG A 315 29.80 13.25 6.47
C ARG A 315 29.78 11.81 6.97
N GLU A 316 30.45 11.51 8.08
CA GLU A 316 30.42 10.17 8.71
C GLU A 316 29.01 9.80 9.18
N ASP A 317 28.26 10.75 9.75
CA ASP A 317 26.87 10.54 10.14
C ASP A 317 25.97 10.24 8.95
N VAL A 318 26.10 11.04 7.88
CA VAL A 318 25.34 10.86 6.64
C VAL A 318 25.61 9.48 6.04
N LEU A 319 26.88 9.08 5.93
CA LEU A 319 27.25 7.76 5.42
C LEU A 319 26.75 6.63 6.33
N TRP A 320 26.81 6.80 7.64
CA TRP A 320 26.29 5.81 8.58
C TRP A 320 24.79 5.59 8.42
N VAL A 321 24.02 6.69 8.40
CA VAL A 321 22.56 6.65 8.22
C VAL A 321 22.20 6.06 6.86
N ALA A 322 22.90 6.47 5.78
CA ALA A 322 22.69 5.94 4.45
C ALA A 322 22.89 4.41 4.37
N VAL A 323 23.97 3.90 4.97
CA VAL A 323 24.24 2.45 5.02
C VAL A 323 23.18 1.72 5.83
N ASP A 324 22.70 2.31 6.93
CA ASP A 324 21.69 1.70 7.77
C ASP A 324 20.32 1.64 7.06
N CYS A 325 19.91 2.73 6.41
CA CYS A 325 18.71 2.76 5.56
C CYS A 325 18.82 1.78 4.38
N ALA A 326 19.99 1.66 3.76
CA ALA A 326 20.21 0.70 2.67
C ALA A 326 20.14 -0.75 3.14
N LEU A 327 20.61 -1.06 4.34
CA LEU A 327 20.45 -2.39 4.96
C LEU A 327 18.98 -2.69 5.27
N ALA A 328 18.21 -1.70 5.73
CA ALA A 328 16.77 -1.85 5.93
C ALA A 328 16.04 -2.12 4.60
N ALA A 329 16.35 -1.36 3.54
CA ALA A 329 15.80 -1.57 2.21
C ALA A 329 16.21 -2.93 1.62
N LEU A 330 17.45 -3.37 1.86
CA LEU A 330 17.92 -4.70 1.45
C LEU A 330 17.09 -5.81 2.08
N ASP A 331 16.78 -5.69 3.36
CA ASP A 331 16.00 -6.70 4.09
C ASP A 331 14.54 -6.74 3.65
N ARG A 332 13.94 -5.58 3.35
CA ARG A 332 12.50 -5.48 3.00
C ARG A 332 12.20 -5.68 1.52
N TYR A 333 13.00 -5.07 0.66
CA TYR A 333 12.68 -4.87 -0.75
C TYR A 333 13.76 -5.45 -1.68
N GLY A 334 14.97 -5.65 -1.17
CA GLY A 334 16.07 -6.32 -1.87
C GLY A 334 17.14 -5.38 -2.40
N VAL A 335 18.03 -5.93 -3.22
CA VAL A 335 19.30 -5.28 -3.60
C VAL A 335 19.09 -4.00 -4.43
N SER A 336 18.06 -3.95 -5.28
CA SER A 336 17.79 -2.77 -6.11
C SER A 336 17.41 -1.55 -5.26
N ASP A 337 16.47 -1.70 -4.33
CA ASP A 337 16.07 -0.61 -3.44
C ASP A 337 17.20 -0.18 -2.50
N ALA A 338 18.01 -1.13 -2.02
CA ALA A 338 19.21 -0.79 -1.26
C ALA A 338 20.18 0.08 -2.07
N LEU A 339 20.36 -0.22 -3.36
CA LEU A 339 21.18 0.60 -4.26
C LEU A 339 20.56 1.98 -4.49
N TYR A 340 19.24 2.08 -4.64
CA TYR A 340 18.55 3.35 -4.85
C TYR A 340 18.66 4.27 -3.63
N VAL A 341 18.53 3.71 -2.42
CA VAL A 341 18.78 4.47 -1.18
C VAL A 341 20.21 5.02 -1.11
N LEU A 342 21.21 4.22 -1.52
CA LEU A 342 22.60 4.67 -1.53
C LEU A 342 22.87 5.71 -2.61
N LEU A 343 22.28 5.57 -3.80
CA LEU A 343 22.41 6.54 -4.89
C LEU A 343 21.89 7.92 -4.46
N ASP A 344 20.73 7.97 -3.81
CA ASP A 344 20.15 9.23 -3.37
C ASP A 344 20.93 9.88 -2.23
N ALA A 345 21.46 9.08 -1.30
CA ALA A 345 22.13 9.60 -0.11
C ALA A 345 23.64 9.87 -0.31
N ILE A 346 24.29 9.20 -1.26
CA ILE A 346 25.76 9.22 -1.44
C ILE A 346 26.14 9.70 -2.84
N GLY A 347 25.32 9.43 -3.85
CA GLY A 347 25.65 9.64 -5.26
C GLY A 347 26.64 8.58 -5.77
N ASP A 348 27.77 9.05 -6.28
CA ASP A 348 28.83 8.19 -6.82
C ASP A 348 29.70 7.55 -5.72
N ASP A 349 30.63 6.67 -6.11
CA ASP A 349 31.59 6.00 -5.21
C ASP A 349 30.96 5.18 -4.06
N ILE A 350 29.71 4.71 -4.25
CA ILE A 350 28.92 3.95 -3.27
C ILE A 350 29.74 2.93 -2.48
N ARG A 351 30.54 2.09 -3.17
CA ARG A 351 31.28 1.02 -2.49
C ARG A 351 32.41 1.54 -1.60
N GLU A 352 33.02 2.67 -1.93
CA GLU A 352 34.03 3.32 -1.08
C GLU A 352 33.35 3.99 0.11
N SER A 353 32.33 4.78 -0.14
CA SER A 353 31.52 5.43 0.89
C SER A 353 30.92 4.43 1.90
N VAL A 354 30.44 3.26 1.46
CA VAL A 354 29.97 2.20 2.36
C VAL A 354 31.12 1.64 3.22
N ARG A 355 32.34 1.50 2.69
CA ARG A 355 33.51 1.07 3.51
C ARG A 355 33.88 2.12 4.55
N ASP A 356 33.82 3.38 4.17
CA ASP A 356 34.22 4.52 5.00
C ASP A 356 33.14 4.95 6.00
N SER A 357 31.92 4.40 5.87
CA SER A 357 30.79 4.70 6.75
C SER A 357 31.01 4.34 8.21
N GLY A 358 31.95 3.43 8.51
CA GLY A 358 32.15 2.88 9.85
C GLY A 358 31.07 1.91 10.33
N HIS A 359 29.97 1.72 9.57
CA HIS A 359 28.84 0.90 9.99
C HIS A 359 29.23 -0.58 10.22
N PRO A 360 28.84 -1.23 11.34
CA PRO A 360 29.30 -2.58 11.69
C PRO A 360 28.88 -3.65 10.68
N GLU A 361 27.78 -3.40 9.96
CA GLU A 361 27.25 -4.29 8.92
C GLU A 361 27.59 -3.85 7.49
N ALA A 362 28.49 -2.87 7.31
CA ALA A 362 28.90 -2.41 5.98
C ALA A 362 29.42 -3.56 5.09
N ALA A 363 30.15 -4.53 5.67
CA ALA A 363 30.62 -5.70 4.95
C ALA A 363 29.48 -6.54 4.35
N ARG A 364 28.39 -6.73 5.11
CA ARG A 364 27.21 -7.48 4.66
C ARG A 364 26.54 -6.79 3.47
N LEU A 365 26.40 -5.46 3.55
CA LEU A 365 25.86 -4.67 2.45
C LEU A 365 26.75 -4.77 1.19
N LEU A 366 28.08 -4.65 1.35
CA LEU A 366 29.04 -4.74 0.24
C LEU A 366 29.06 -6.11 -0.46
N GLU A 367 28.78 -7.19 0.28
CA GLU A 367 28.63 -8.54 -0.26
C GLU A 367 27.35 -8.70 -1.09
N ALA A 368 26.27 -8.05 -0.67
CA ALA A 368 24.98 -8.08 -1.38
C ALA A 368 24.98 -7.18 -2.63
N LEU A 369 25.66 -6.03 -2.57
CA LEU A 369 25.70 -5.07 -3.66
C LEU A 369 26.52 -5.59 -4.86
N PRO A 370 26.09 -5.35 -6.10
CA PRO A 370 26.85 -5.70 -7.28
C PRO A 370 28.18 -4.92 -7.33
N LEU A 371 29.18 -5.50 -8.01
CA LEU A 371 30.49 -4.83 -8.20
C LEU A 371 30.37 -3.59 -9.08
N THR A 372 29.47 -3.64 -10.06
CA THR A 372 29.15 -2.55 -10.96
C THR A 372 27.64 -2.32 -10.87
N PRO A 373 27.16 -1.11 -10.54
CA PRO A 373 25.75 -0.80 -10.55
C PRO A 373 25.12 -1.17 -11.90
N PRO A 374 24.04 -1.96 -11.93
CA PRO A 374 23.31 -2.21 -13.16
C PRO A 374 22.67 -0.89 -13.65
N PRO A 375 22.40 -0.76 -14.95
CA PRO A 375 21.59 0.35 -15.44
C PRO A 375 20.21 0.30 -14.76
N ILE A 376 19.73 1.47 -14.33
CA ILE A 376 18.39 1.60 -13.74
C ILE A 376 17.36 1.40 -14.86
N PRO A 377 16.44 0.42 -14.77
CA PRO A 377 15.41 0.21 -15.77
C PRO A 377 14.58 1.47 -16.03
N ALA A 378 14.17 1.67 -17.28
CA ALA A 378 13.32 2.79 -17.67
C ALA A 378 11.85 2.36 -17.80
N TYR A 379 10.98 3.06 -17.09
CA TYR A 379 9.54 2.88 -17.13
C TYR A 379 8.92 3.75 -18.21
N GLN A 380 8.24 3.12 -19.17
CA GLN A 380 7.36 3.82 -20.09
C GLN A 380 5.97 3.88 -19.48
N MET A 381 5.53 5.07 -19.09
CA MET A 381 4.25 5.30 -18.44
C MET A 381 3.34 6.16 -19.32
N LYS A 382 2.03 5.92 -19.20
CA LYS A 382 1.00 6.79 -19.75
C LYS A 382 0.27 7.49 -18.60
N ILE A 383 0.25 8.82 -18.66
CA ILE A 383 -0.42 9.71 -17.72
C ILE A 383 -1.63 10.30 -18.43
N SER A 384 -2.82 9.93 -17.98
CA SER A 384 -4.09 10.29 -18.64
C SER A 384 -4.92 11.21 -17.77
N LEU A 385 -5.36 12.33 -18.32
CA LEU A 385 -6.32 13.26 -17.71
C LEU A 385 -7.71 13.06 -18.34
N TYR A 386 -8.75 13.61 -17.73
CA TYR A 386 -10.10 13.61 -18.32
C TYR A 386 -10.15 14.27 -19.71
N GLY A 387 -11.19 13.97 -20.49
CA GLY A 387 -11.34 14.50 -21.85
C GLY A 387 -10.49 13.81 -22.92
N GLY A 388 -9.76 12.74 -22.56
CA GLY A 388 -8.93 11.97 -23.49
C GLY A 388 -7.55 12.58 -23.75
N LEU A 389 -7.17 13.58 -22.94
CA LEU A 389 -5.83 14.16 -22.89
C LEU A 389 -4.88 13.17 -22.21
N TRP A 390 -3.69 12.96 -22.79
CA TRP A 390 -2.66 12.16 -22.14
C TRP A 390 -1.25 12.56 -22.56
N ARG A 391 -0.28 12.17 -21.74
CA ARG A 391 1.15 12.23 -21.99
C ARG A 391 1.75 10.84 -21.80
N ARG A 392 2.78 10.50 -22.59
CA ARG A 392 3.56 9.29 -22.44
C ARG A 392 5.00 9.67 -22.22
N VAL A 393 5.57 9.14 -21.15
CA VAL A 393 6.90 9.52 -20.67
C VAL A 393 7.70 8.27 -20.37
N MET A 394 9.00 8.34 -20.63
CA MET A 394 9.98 7.39 -20.11
C MET A 394 10.67 8.03 -18.91
N VAL A 395 10.74 7.33 -17.79
CA VAL A 395 11.41 7.77 -16.56
C VAL A 395 12.27 6.65 -15.98
N PRO A 396 13.33 6.93 -15.20
CA PRO A 396 13.99 5.91 -14.37
C PRO A 396 13.01 5.27 -13.38
N GLU A 397 13.11 3.96 -13.14
CA GLU A 397 12.19 3.27 -12.22
C GLU A 397 12.39 3.62 -10.74
N ASN A 398 13.54 4.21 -10.40
CA ASN A 398 13.89 4.58 -9.03
C ASN A 398 13.40 5.97 -8.62
N LEU A 399 12.74 6.72 -9.51
CA LEU A 399 12.14 8.01 -9.14
C LEU A 399 11.19 7.84 -7.95
N SER A 400 11.20 8.82 -7.06
CA SER A 400 10.18 8.96 -6.04
C SER A 400 8.86 9.44 -6.66
N LEU A 401 7.78 9.42 -5.88
CA LEU A 401 6.52 10.02 -6.30
C LEU A 401 6.64 11.56 -6.36
N GLY A 402 7.44 12.17 -5.49
CA GLY A 402 7.78 13.60 -5.56
C GLY A 402 8.47 13.98 -6.88
N ASP A 403 9.49 13.21 -7.29
CA ASP A 403 10.16 13.46 -8.59
C ASP A 403 9.20 13.26 -9.76
N LEU A 404 8.30 12.28 -9.66
CA LEU A 404 7.27 12.06 -10.68
C LEU A 404 6.29 13.25 -10.74
N HIS A 405 5.97 13.87 -9.61
CA HIS A 405 5.15 15.06 -9.56
C HIS A 405 5.82 16.20 -10.35
N GLU A 406 7.11 16.47 -10.15
CA GLU A 406 7.85 17.46 -10.95
C GLU A 406 7.81 17.15 -12.46
N VAL A 407 7.96 15.88 -12.84
CA VAL A 407 7.79 15.44 -14.23
C VAL A 407 6.39 15.76 -14.76
N ILE A 408 5.35 15.53 -13.96
CA ILE A 408 3.96 15.82 -14.36
C ILE A 408 3.75 17.32 -14.57
N GLN A 409 4.25 18.17 -13.68
CA GLN A 409 4.17 19.63 -13.82
C GLN A 409 4.73 20.08 -15.18
N VAL A 410 5.92 19.59 -15.55
CA VAL A 410 6.53 19.91 -16.86
C VAL A 410 5.74 19.33 -18.04
N LEU A 411 5.21 18.11 -17.93
CA LEU A 411 4.45 17.45 -19.00
C LEU A 411 3.13 18.16 -19.35
N PHE A 412 2.50 18.80 -18.36
CA PHE A 412 1.23 19.51 -18.50
C PHE A 412 1.38 21.03 -18.55
N GLY A 413 2.58 21.55 -18.26
CA GLY A 413 2.90 22.98 -18.36
C GLY A 413 2.34 23.79 -17.20
N TRP A 414 2.29 23.19 -16.02
CA TRP A 414 1.84 23.80 -14.77
C TRP A 414 2.99 24.40 -13.96
N GLY A 415 2.65 25.30 -13.04
CA GLY A 415 3.55 26.12 -12.24
C GLY A 415 3.85 25.55 -10.85
N ASP A 416 3.16 24.49 -10.45
CA ASP A 416 3.27 23.86 -9.14
C ASP A 416 2.78 24.75 -7.98
N ASP A 417 1.72 25.53 -8.22
CA ASP A 417 1.18 26.48 -7.24
C ASP A 417 0.15 25.86 -6.26
N HIS A 418 -0.16 24.56 -6.41
CA HIS A 418 -1.26 23.88 -5.73
C HIS A 418 -0.87 22.54 -5.10
N LEU A 419 -1.61 22.16 -4.06
CA LEU A 419 -1.45 20.87 -3.39
C LEU A 419 -1.79 19.68 -4.30
N HIS A 420 -1.07 18.57 -4.10
CA HIS A 420 -1.33 17.30 -4.77
C HIS A 420 -1.31 16.09 -3.85
N VAL A 421 -1.85 14.99 -4.37
CA VAL A 421 -1.84 13.69 -3.71
C VAL A 421 -1.72 12.57 -4.75
N PHE A 422 -0.84 11.61 -4.48
CA PHE A 422 -0.83 10.30 -5.12
C PHE A 422 -1.67 9.30 -4.32
N GLU A 423 -2.38 8.41 -5.01
CA GLU A 423 -3.15 7.33 -4.40
C GLU A 423 -2.77 5.99 -5.04
N THR A 424 -2.28 5.06 -4.22
CA THR A 424 -2.13 3.64 -4.56
C THR A 424 -3.39 2.87 -4.12
N VAL A 425 -3.38 1.54 -4.26
CA VAL A 425 -4.49 0.70 -3.80
C VAL A 425 -4.65 0.76 -2.27
N SER A 426 -3.55 0.96 -1.54
CA SER A 426 -3.52 0.84 -0.08
C SER A 426 -3.32 2.18 0.64
N ARG A 427 -2.70 3.19 0.01
CA ARG A 427 -2.27 4.41 0.72
C ARG A 427 -2.23 5.65 -0.17
N ARG A 428 -2.24 6.81 0.48
CA ARG A 428 -2.07 8.14 -0.11
C ARG A 428 -0.67 8.69 0.20
N TYR A 429 -0.09 9.42 -0.73
CA TYR A 429 1.23 10.05 -0.58
C TYR A 429 1.14 11.50 -1.02
N ALA A 430 1.84 12.38 -0.31
CA ALA A 430 1.89 13.80 -0.58
C ALA A 430 3.21 14.38 -0.07
N ASP A 431 3.48 15.64 -0.43
CA ASP A 431 4.63 16.37 0.09
C ASP A 431 4.56 16.47 1.64
N PRO A 432 5.59 15.99 2.36
CA PRO A 432 5.62 16.04 3.83
C PRO A 432 5.57 17.47 4.39
N PHE A 433 6.06 18.48 3.65
CA PHE A 433 6.04 19.88 4.05
C PHE A 433 4.61 20.42 4.26
N HIS A 434 3.64 19.94 3.47
CA HIS A 434 2.25 20.38 3.57
C HIS A 434 1.43 19.58 4.59
N SER A 435 1.99 18.49 5.15
CA SER A 435 1.41 17.71 6.25
C SER A 435 -0.08 17.39 6.07
N LEU A 436 -0.44 16.81 4.91
CA LEU A 436 -1.80 16.34 4.67
C LEU A 436 -2.10 15.09 5.51
N ASP A 437 -3.25 15.09 6.18
CA ASP A 437 -3.68 13.98 7.04
C ASP A 437 -3.68 12.64 6.27
N GLU A 438 -3.23 11.59 6.97
CA GLU A 438 -3.22 10.19 6.49
C GLU A 438 -2.39 9.96 5.20
N CYS A 439 -1.46 10.85 4.87
CA CYS A 439 -0.55 10.69 3.74
C CYS A 439 0.83 10.17 4.21
N GLY A 440 1.46 9.32 3.41
CA GLY A 440 2.89 9.02 3.52
C GLY A 440 3.73 10.05 2.77
N ASP A 441 5.03 10.07 3.06
CA ASP A 441 6.01 10.89 2.34
C ASP A 441 6.19 10.38 0.90
N GLU A 442 5.96 11.27 -0.07
CA GLU A 442 6.10 10.95 -1.49
C GLU A 442 7.56 10.81 -1.97
N TYR A 443 8.52 11.44 -1.30
CA TYR A 443 9.94 11.28 -1.58
C TYR A 443 10.46 9.92 -1.08
N GLY A 444 9.83 9.39 -0.04
CA GLY A 444 10.13 8.06 0.50
C GLY A 444 9.60 6.91 -0.37
N TYR A 445 8.65 7.12 -1.29
CA TYR A 445 7.98 6.05 -2.04
C TYR A 445 8.29 6.10 -3.55
N ARG A 446 8.77 4.98 -4.12
CA ARG A 446 9.33 4.93 -5.48
C ARG A 446 8.43 4.26 -6.49
N LEU A 447 8.68 4.53 -7.78
CA LEU A 447 7.89 3.96 -8.89
C LEU A 447 7.98 2.44 -9.00
N ASN A 448 9.13 1.83 -8.73
CA ASN A 448 9.28 0.37 -8.70
C ASN A 448 8.32 -0.30 -7.70
N ARG A 449 8.03 0.37 -6.57
CA ARG A 449 7.06 -0.09 -5.56
C ARG A 449 5.62 0.30 -5.94
N ALA A 450 5.40 1.54 -6.40
CA ALA A 450 4.07 2.03 -6.78
C ALA A 450 3.48 1.34 -8.02
N LEU A 451 4.34 0.95 -8.97
CA LEU A 451 3.98 0.37 -10.26
C LEU A 451 4.84 -0.89 -10.54
N PRO A 452 4.65 -1.98 -9.78
CA PRO A 452 5.60 -3.11 -9.76
C PRO A 452 5.61 -3.96 -11.03
N ALA A 453 4.66 -3.76 -11.94
CA ALA A 453 4.55 -4.52 -13.17
C ALA A 453 3.77 -3.74 -14.25
N PRO A 454 3.98 -4.05 -15.54
CA PRO A 454 3.14 -3.52 -16.60
C PRO A 454 1.65 -3.71 -16.30
N ARG A 455 0.85 -2.68 -16.60
CA ARG A 455 -0.58 -2.51 -16.32
C ARG A 455 -0.92 -2.17 -14.87
N SER A 456 0.05 -2.10 -13.96
CA SER A 456 -0.16 -1.45 -12.65
C SER A 456 -0.57 0.01 -12.84
N LYS A 457 -1.38 0.51 -11.91
CA LYS A 457 -1.90 1.88 -11.96
C LYS A 457 -1.89 2.53 -10.58
N ILE A 458 -1.71 3.84 -10.60
CA ILE A 458 -1.94 4.75 -9.46
C ILE A 458 -2.72 5.97 -9.97
N SER A 459 -3.33 6.74 -9.05
CA SER A 459 -3.88 8.06 -9.41
C SER A 459 -3.08 9.19 -8.81
N TYR A 460 -3.09 10.32 -9.49
CA TYR A 460 -2.46 11.57 -9.06
C TYR A 460 -3.48 12.70 -9.21
N THR A 461 -3.79 13.39 -8.12
CA THR A 461 -4.71 14.53 -8.12
C THR A 461 -3.90 15.78 -7.87
N TYR A 462 -3.94 16.72 -8.82
CA TYR A 462 -3.34 18.05 -8.71
C TYR A 462 -4.42 19.10 -8.53
N ASP A 463 -4.14 20.13 -7.73
CA ASP A 463 -5.11 21.10 -7.25
C ASP A 463 -6.29 20.43 -6.54
N LEU A 464 -6.26 20.42 -5.21
CA LEU A 464 -7.34 19.82 -4.41
C LEU A 464 -8.64 20.65 -4.43
N GLY A 465 -8.63 21.85 -5.01
CA GLY A 465 -9.81 22.64 -5.36
C GLY A 465 -10.44 22.16 -6.67
N ASP A 466 -9.72 22.29 -7.79
CA ASP A 466 -10.23 21.96 -9.13
C ASP A 466 -10.18 20.46 -9.47
N CYS A 467 -9.43 19.68 -8.70
CA CYS A 467 -9.35 18.22 -8.74
C CYS A 467 -8.91 17.66 -10.10
N TRP A 468 -7.79 18.13 -10.63
CA TRP A 468 -7.17 17.57 -11.84
C TRP A 468 -6.66 16.15 -11.61
N ARG A 469 -7.54 15.17 -11.82
CA ARG A 469 -7.25 13.75 -11.55
C ARG A 469 -6.67 13.04 -12.76
N HIS A 470 -5.48 12.50 -12.58
CA HIS A 470 -4.74 11.71 -13.54
C HIS A 470 -4.78 10.21 -13.19
N GLU A 471 -4.88 9.37 -14.22
CA GLU A 471 -4.56 7.95 -14.13
C GLU A 471 -3.15 7.74 -14.70
N ILE A 472 -2.25 7.15 -13.90
CA ILE A 472 -0.89 6.81 -14.29
C ILE A 472 -0.82 5.30 -14.45
N MET A 473 -0.38 4.83 -15.62
CA MET A 473 -0.26 3.41 -15.93
C MET A 473 1.14 3.09 -16.43
N LEU A 474 1.78 2.08 -15.86
CA LEU A 474 3.00 1.50 -16.41
C LEU A 474 2.65 0.67 -17.65
N GLU A 475 3.14 1.06 -18.82
CA GLU A 475 2.90 0.31 -20.06
C GLU A 475 4.00 -0.72 -20.34
N LYS A 476 5.26 -0.34 -20.15
CA LYS A 476 6.45 -1.16 -20.45
C LYS A 476 7.60 -0.84 -19.53
N VAL A 477 8.46 -1.83 -19.30
CA VAL A 477 9.75 -1.70 -18.63
C VAL A 477 10.85 -1.99 -19.65
N HIS A 478 11.82 -1.10 -19.75
CA HIS A 478 13.00 -1.23 -20.60
C HIS A 478 14.22 -1.49 -19.71
N SER A 479 14.99 -2.53 -20.02
CA SER A 479 16.22 -2.85 -19.27
C SER A 479 17.33 -1.83 -19.50
N ASP A 480 17.29 -1.14 -20.64
CA ASP A 480 18.23 -0.08 -20.94
C ASP A 480 17.80 1.16 -20.14
N GLY A 481 18.71 1.67 -19.31
CA GLY A 481 18.44 2.86 -18.52
C GLY A 481 18.39 4.13 -19.37
N ILE A 482 17.82 5.17 -18.78
CA ILE A 482 17.77 6.51 -19.36
C ILE A 482 18.41 7.49 -18.39
N ALA A 483 19.10 8.50 -18.92
CA ALA A 483 19.73 9.51 -18.09
C ALA A 483 18.72 10.48 -17.44
N ARG A 484 17.58 10.72 -18.10
CA ARG A 484 16.57 11.69 -17.65
C ARG A 484 15.18 11.35 -18.19
N PRO A 485 14.12 11.91 -17.58
CA PRO A 485 12.77 11.81 -18.11
C PRO A 485 12.65 12.32 -19.56
N VAL A 486 11.91 11.59 -20.41
CA VAL A 486 11.67 11.96 -21.81
C VAL A 486 10.21 11.73 -22.19
N CYS A 487 9.52 12.77 -22.65
CA CYS A 487 8.21 12.65 -23.28
C CYS A 487 8.35 12.00 -24.67
N VAL A 488 7.70 10.85 -24.84
CA VAL A 488 7.73 10.05 -26.08
C VAL A 488 6.42 10.13 -26.87
N GLY A 489 5.42 10.85 -26.35
CA GLY A 489 4.21 11.19 -27.09
C GLY A 489 3.13 11.81 -26.22
N GLY A 490 2.09 12.34 -26.84
CA GLY A 490 0.96 12.93 -26.13
C GLY A 490 -0.22 13.21 -27.05
N ARG A 491 -1.35 13.56 -26.47
CA ARG A 491 -2.55 14.05 -27.17
C ARG A 491 -3.29 15.05 -26.30
N GLY A 492 -3.88 16.07 -26.94
CA GLY A 492 -4.66 17.11 -26.29
C GLY A 492 -3.78 18.25 -25.79
N ASP A 493 -4.26 19.48 -25.95
CA ASP A 493 -3.58 20.70 -25.53
C ASP A 493 -3.51 20.78 -24.00
N ASN A 494 -2.54 21.53 -23.47
CA ASN A 494 -2.36 21.65 -22.03
C ASN A 494 -3.58 22.35 -21.40
N PRO A 495 -4.12 21.82 -20.28
CA PRO A 495 -5.13 22.53 -19.52
C PRO A 495 -4.50 23.78 -18.89
N ILE A 496 -5.30 24.84 -18.76
CA ILE A 496 -4.92 26.04 -18.02
C ILE A 496 -5.10 25.72 -16.53
N GLU A 497 -4.06 25.95 -15.76
CA GLU A 497 -3.99 25.68 -14.32
C GLU A 497 -5.07 26.43 -13.54
N ASP A 498 -5.05 27.77 -13.61
CA ASP A 498 -6.01 28.65 -12.95
C ASP A 498 -7.02 29.23 -13.96
N TYR A 499 -7.89 28.37 -14.53
CA TYR A 499 -8.86 28.86 -15.51
C TYR A 499 -9.86 29.82 -14.87
N ASN A 500 -9.85 31.08 -15.32
CA ASN A 500 -10.83 32.07 -14.90
C ASN A 500 -11.92 32.27 -15.98
N PRO A 501 -13.20 31.94 -15.72
CA PRO A 501 -14.27 32.12 -16.71
C PRO A 501 -14.55 33.60 -17.04
N ASP A 502 -14.18 34.53 -16.15
CA ASP A 502 -14.31 35.97 -16.40
C ASP A 502 -13.15 36.51 -17.26
N TYR A 503 -12.04 35.77 -17.35
CA TYR A 503 -10.85 36.09 -18.16
C TYR A 503 -10.38 34.82 -18.90
N PRO A 504 -11.13 34.36 -19.92
CA PRO A 504 -10.83 33.10 -20.58
C PRO A 504 -9.51 33.19 -21.34
N GLU A 505 -8.62 32.23 -21.08
CA GLU A 505 -7.37 32.04 -21.80
C GLU A 505 -7.51 30.88 -22.81
N ASP A 506 -6.75 30.95 -23.91
CA ASP A 506 -6.70 29.86 -24.87
C ASP A 506 -5.75 28.74 -24.36
N PRO A 507 -6.14 27.45 -24.48
CA PRO A 507 -5.27 26.34 -24.10
C PRO A 507 -3.93 26.37 -24.85
N VAL A 508 -2.83 26.08 -24.16
CA VAL A 508 -1.51 26.02 -24.77
C VAL A 508 -1.36 24.73 -25.58
N PRO A 509 -1.09 24.78 -26.89
CA PRO A 509 -0.93 23.58 -27.70
C PRO A 509 0.18 22.67 -27.18
N PHE A 510 -0.06 21.36 -27.21
CA PHE A 510 0.96 20.39 -26.80
C PHE A 510 2.14 20.37 -27.79
N ASP A 511 3.32 20.76 -27.32
CA ASP A 511 4.59 20.66 -28.04
C ASP A 511 5.55 19.72 -27.32
N GLN A 512 5.66 18.49 -27.84
CA GLN A 512 6.54 17.46 -27.28
C GLN A 512 8.02 17.90 -27.27
N LYS A 513 8.47 18.70 -28.24
CA LYS A 513 9.86 19.14 -28.30
C LYS A 513 10.13 20.15 -27.19
N ALA A 514 9.26 21.14 -27.03
CA ALA A 514 9.37 22.12 -25.96
C ALA A 514 9.30 21.47 -24.56
N VAL A 515 8.42 20.48 -24.38
CA VAL A 515 8.36 19.69 -23.13
C VAL A 515 9.68 18.96 -22.86
N ASN A 516 10.28 18.32 -23.87
CA ASN A 516 11.56 17.64 -23.69
C ASN A 516 12.73 18.60 -23.44
N GLU A 517 12.69 19.81 -24.00
CA GLU A 517 13.67 20.87 -23.68
C GLU A 517 13.54 21.31 -22.22
N LYS A 518 12.31 21.48 -21.71
CA LYS A 518 12.04 21.80 -20.29
C LYS A 518 12.46 20.67 -19.35
N LEU A 519 12.10 19.41 -19.66
CA LEU A 519 12.54 18.25 -18.86
C LEU A 519 14.07 18.16 -18.79
N ALA A 520 14.76 18.38 -19.91
CA ALA A 520 16.22 18.38 -19.92
C ALA A 520 16.82 19.52 -19.10
N ALA A 521 16.21 20.71 -19.10
CA ALA A 521 16.68 21.83 -18.29
C ALA A 521 16.44 21.61 -16.80
N HIS A 522 15.25 21.11 -16.41
CA HIS A 522 14.87 20.84 -15.03
C HIS A 522 15.81 19.82 -14.37
N PHE A 523 15.96 18.65 -15.00
CA PHE A 523 16.77 17.57 -14.42
C PHE A 523 18.29 17.78 -14.58
N ALA A 524 18.75 18.70 -15.44
CA ALA A 524 20.16 19.10 -15.48
C ALA A 524 20.54 20.09 -14.35
N GLN A 525 19.58 20.86 -13.83
CA GLN A 525 19.82 21.76 -12.69
C GLN A 525 19.91 20.98 -11.38
N VAL A 526 19.13 19.90 -11.24
CA VAL A 526 19.16 19.01 -10.07
C VAL A 526 20.51 18.28 -9.96
N GLU A 527 21.05 17.75 -11.06
CA GLU A 527 22.40 17.14 -11.10
C GLU A 527 23.52 18.13 -10.73
N GLY A 528 23.34 19.43 -11.01
CA GLY A 528 24.33 20.47 -10.67
C GLY A 528 24.22 21.02 -9.23
N ALA A 529 23.09 20.78 -8.56
CA ALA A 529 22.87 21.19 -7.17
C ALA A 529 23.41 20.18 -6.16
N SER A 530 23.44 18.88 -6.50
CA SER A 530 24.02 17.81 -5.67
C SER A 530 25.56 17.88 -5.56
N ASP A 531 26.23 18.53 -6.51
CA ASP A 531 27.69 18.74 -6.49
C ASP A 531 28.12 19.89 -5.55
N LEU A 532 27.18 20.63 -4.95
CA LEU A 532 27.42 21.84 -4.16
C LEU A 532 26.95 21.80 -2.70
N SER A 533 26.49 20.64 -2.20
CA SER A 533 26.12 20.46 -0.78
C SER A 533 27.12 19.62 0.00
#